data_AF-A0A1E2V612-F1
#
_entry.id   AF-A0A1E2V612-F1
#
_cell.length_a   1.000
_cell.length_b   1.000
_cell.length_c   1.000
_cell.angle_alpha   90.00
_cell.angle_beta   90.00
_cell.angle_gamma   90.00
#
_symmetry.space_group_name_H-M   'P 1'
#
loop_
_entity.id
_entity.type
_entity.pdbx_description
1 polymer ?
#
loop_
_entity_poly.entity_id
_entity_poly.type
_entity_poly.pdbx_seq_one_letter_code
_entity_poly.pdbx_strand_id
1 'polypeptide(L)'
;MILKEYKHRPDANSKSEENCAEVSTRLRNAFKTNEDVLVMSDVVVEVEERKVNVDHVVLHPYGITLINSRTLYGKIEVNYRQVWNRIVNGREIPMENPIELFKYVSRELRNKLNNHTAEVLTRHNGVQKGFEVLPIEVIFVQAPKTTIQGNGINQSFIMTVEQVTQSINRSFSSYKKREFQMYGGMESFKFTPSDMHATADLLMGNVIDRSQYPAAESAQTQAVKQGRRGIVRAVSTLRPHIIKGRDIKPGRQRDNEPAQ
;
A
#
# COMPACT_ATOMS: atom_id res chain seq x y z
N MET A 1 12.19 7.27 4.75
CA MET A 1 12.46 8.69 5.04
C MET A 1 11.17 9.39 5.48
N ILE A 2 11.25 10.32 6.44
CA ILE A 2 10.09 11.11 6.89
C ILE A 2 10.21 12.50 6.29
N LEU A 3 9.22 12.90 5.49
CA LEU A 3 9.22 14.20 4.78
C LEU A 3 8.39 15.26 5.49
N LYS A 4 7.31 14.84 6.15
CA LYS A 4 6.46 15.74 6.96
C LYS A 4 6.10 15.09 8.28
N GLU A 5 6.49 15.76 9.35
CA GLU A 5 6.27 15.30 10.71
C GLU A 5 4.83 15.47 11.16
N TYR A 6 4.39 14.57 12.03
CA TYR A 6 3.09 14.68 12.70
C TYR A 6 3.04 15.94 13.56
N LYS A 7 1.91 16.65 13.48
CA LYS A 7 1.62 17.79 14.34
C LYS A 7 0.42 17.47 15.23
N HIS A 8 0.63 17.60 16.54
CA HIS A 8 -0.44 17.44 17.52
C HIS A 8 -1.50 18.52 17.38
N ARG A 9 -2.79 18.13 17.42
CA ARG A 9 -3.94 19.02 17.31
C ARG A 9 -4.62 19.14 18.68
N PRO A 10 -4.43 20.24 19.43
CA PRO A 10 -4.91 20.35 20.81
C PRO A 10 -6.45 20.45 20.91
N ASP A 11 -7.10 20.79 19.81
CA ASP A 11 -8.55 20.94 19.65
C ASP A 11 -9.28 19.61 19.36
N ALA A 12 -8.53 18.56 18.99
CA ALA A 12 -9.10 17.25 18.68
C ALA A 12 -9.30 16.38 19.93
N ASN A 13 -10.05 15.28 19.79
CA ASN A 13 -10.28 14.35 20.89
C ASN A 13 -8.97 13.68 21.33
N SER A 14 -8.70 13.62 22.64
CA SER A 14 -7.42 13.08 23.15
C SER A 14 -7.13 11.66 22.67
N LYS A 15 -8.13 10.76 22.66
CA LYS A 15 -7.96 9.37 22.20
C LYS A 15 -7.63 9.29 20.71
N SER A 16 -8.23 10.18 19.93
CA SER A 16 -8.00 10.29 18.49
C SER A 16 -6.56 10.74 18.22
N GLU A 17 -6.10 11.76 18.95
CA GLU A 17 -4.74 12.29 18.80
C GLU A 17 -3.67 11.35 19.35
N GLU A 18 -3.90 10.70 20.49
CA GLU A 18 -3.01 9.68 21.04
C GLU A 18 -2.79 8.54 20.03
N ASN A 19 -3.87 8.07 19.40
CA ASN A 19 -3.78 7.03 18.36
C ASN A 19 -2.97 7.50 17.14
N CYS A 20 -3.21 8.73 16.67
CA CYS A 20 -2.47 9.28 15.55
C CYS A 20 -0.97 9.50 15.85
N ALA A 21 -0.66 9.99 17.06
CA ALA A 21 0.72 10.13 17.52
C ALA A 21 1.44 8.78 17.62
N GLU A 22 0.74 7.73 18.08
CA GLU A 22 1.28 6.37 18.14
C GLU A 22 1.57 5.82 16.74
N VAL A 23 0.64 5.98 15.79
CA VAL A 23 0.83 5.59 14.39
C VAL A 23 2.02 6.32 13.77
N SER A 24 2.12 7.64 13.97
CA SER A 24 3.26 8.42 13.48
C SER A 24 4.59 7.91 14.02
N THR A 25 4.65 7.66 15.34
CA THR A 25 5.86 7.14 16.00
C THR A 25 6.24 5.76 15.44
N ARG A 26 5.25 4.90 15.21
CA ARG A 26 5.47 3.56 14.65
C ARG A 26 5.99 3.63 13.21
N LEU A 27 5.37 4.46 12.36
CA LEU A 27 5.81 4.67 10.97
C LEU A 27 7.23 5.24 10.92
N ARG A 28 7.53 6.24 11.76
CA ARG A 28 8.87 6.80 11.91
C ARG A 28 9.88 5.73 12.26
N ASN A 29 9.62 4.95 13.30
CA ASN A 29 10.56 3.92 13.76
C ASN A 29 10.81 2.83 12.70
N ALA A 30 9.78 2.47 11.94
CA ALA A 30 9.89 1.45 10.89
C ALA A 30 10.58 1.95 9.61
N PHE A 31 10.37 3.20 9.21
CA PHE A 31 10.76 3.69 7.88
C PHE A 31 11.76 4.84 7.89
N LYS A 32 12.26 5.31 9.05
CA LYS A 32 13.23 6.42 9.13
C LYS A 32 14.50 6.19 8.29
N THR A 33 15.01 4.96 8.25
CA THR A 33 16.22 4.57 7.50
C THR A 33 15.92 3.92 6.15
N ASN A 34 14.65 3.80 5.76
CA ASN A 34 14.28 3.18 4.49
C ASN A 34 14.14 4.27 3.42
N GLU A 35 15.02 4.27 2.42
CA GLU A 35 15.02 5.25 1.33
C GLU A 35 13.93 4.96 0.29
N ASP A 36 13.50 3.70 0.17
CA ASP A 36 12.40 3.29 -0.73
C ASP A 36 11.01 3.65 -0.19
N VAL A 37 10.91 4.32 0.96
CA VAL A 37 9.64 4.66 1.58
C VAL A 37 9.64 6.11 2.02
N LEU A 38 8.68 6.90 1.56
CA LEU A 38 8.49 8.27 2.00
C LEU A 38 7.22 8.35 2.85
N VAL A 39 7.32 8.94 4.04
CA VAL A 39 6.18 9.13 4.94
C VAL A 39 5.90 10.61 5.11
N MET A 40 4.64 11.00 4.92
CA MET A 40 4.16 12.37 5.11
C MET A 40 2.95 12.34 6.06
N SER A 41 2.92 13.23 7.04
CA SER A 41 1.76 13.38 7.93
C SER A 41 0.91 14.58 7.56
N ASP A 42 -0.38 14.52 7.89
CA ASP A 42 -1.34 15.61 7.71
C ASP A 42 -1.37 16.14 6.25
N VAL A 43 -1.56 15.24 5.29
CA VAL A 43 -1.68 15.57 3.86
C VAL A 43 -3.12 15.99 3.57
N VAL A 44 -3.31 17.12 2.88
CA VAL A 44 -4.63 17.63 2.53
C VAL A 44 -4.98 17.20 1.11
N VAL A 45 -6.13 16.58 0.94
CA VAL A 45 -6.71 16.23 -0.36
C VAL A 45 -8.01 17.00 -0.53
N GLU A 46 -8.15 17.66 -1.67
CA GLU A 46 -9.39 18.34 -2.04
C GLU A 46 -10.34 17.30 -2.65
N VAL A 47 -11.54 17.21 -2.09
CA VAL A 47 -12.60 16.32 -2.54
C VAL A 47 -13.82 17.18 -2.77
N GLU A 48 -14.23 17.35 -4.03
CA GLU A 48 -15.30 18.28 -4.42
C GLU A 48 -15.01 19.70 -3.88
N GLU A 49 -15.86 20.25 -3.02
CA GLU A 49 -15.72 21.59 -2.44
C GLU A 49 -15.11 21.58 -1.02
N ARG A 50 -14.62 20.41 -0.55
CA ARG A 50 -14.08 20.25 0.82
C ARG A 50 -12.62 19.80 0.84
N LYS A 51 -11.92 20.22 1.90
CA LYS A 51 -10.56 19.77 2.21
C LYS A 51 -10.62 18.63 3.22
N VAL A 52 -10.15 17.46 2.82
CA VAL A 52 -10.06 16.26 3.66
C VAL A 52 -8.62 16.07 4.11
N ASN A 53 -8.41 15.88 5.41
CA ASN A 53 -7.10 15.57 5.96
C ASN A 53 -6.87 14.06 5.98
N VAL A 54 -5.79 13.61 5.34
CA VAL A 54 -5.25 12.26 5.47
C VAL A 54 -4.17 12.30 6.55
N ASP A 55 -4.33 11.46 7.58
CA ASP A 55 -3.47 11.53 8.77
C ASP A 55 -2.02 11.18 8.45
N HIS A 56 -1.81 10.10 7.69
CA HIS A 56 -0.50 9.76 7.15
C HIS A 56 -0.62 9.21 5.73
N VAL A 57 0.35 9.55 4.89
CA VAL A 57 0.53 9.02 3.54
C VAL A 57 1.89 8.35 3.48
N VAL A 58 1.91 7.11 3.02
CA VAL A 58 3.13 6.35 2.79
C VAL A 58 3.27 6.10 1.29
N LEU A 59 4.33 6.62 0.70
CA LEU A 59 4.72 6.36 -0.68
C LEU A 59 5.80 5.29 -0.70
N HIS A 60 5.67 4.34 -1.62
CA HIS A 60 6.72 3.37 -1.94
C HIS A 60 6.77 3.17 -3.47
N PRO A 61 7.80 2.53 -4.04
CA PRO A 61 7.97 2.41 -5.48
C PRO A 61 6.79 1.85 -6.26
N TYR A 62 5.88 1.15 -5.59
CA TYR A 62 4.79 0.41 -6.24
C TYR A 62 3.40 0.93 -5.90
N GLY A 63 3.26 2.01 -5.13
CA GLY A 63 1.95 2.40 -4.63
C GLY A 63 1.97 3.49 -3.57
N ILE A 64 0.76 3.85 -3.17
CA ILE A 64 0.47 4.82 -2.12
C ILE A 64 -0.42 4.15 -1.08
N THR A 65 -0.11 4.31 0.19
CA THR A 65 -1.00 3.93 1.30
C THR A 65 -1.48 5.18 2.02
N LEU A 66 -2.80 5.38 2.04
CA LEU A 66 -3.48 6.41 2.82
C LEU A 66 -3.87 5.82 4.16
N ILE A 67 -3.51 6.49 5.25
CA ILE A 67 -3.75 6.02 6.61
C ILE A 67 -4.64 7.04 7.31
N ASN A 68 -5.75 6.57 7.85
CA ASN A 68 -6.63 7.33 8.71
C ASN A 68 -6.64 6.70 10.11
N SER A 69 -6.15 7.41 11.10
CA SER A 69 -5.98 6.99 12.49
C SER A 69 -6.79 7.83 13.47
N ARG A 70 -7.38 8.94 13.04
CA ARG A 70 -8.14 9.83 13.94
C ARG A 70 -9.63 9.49 14.03
N THR A 71 -10.19 8.73 13.09
CA THR A 71 -11.65 8.59 12.99
C THR A 71 -12.23 7.46 13.83
N LEU A 72 -11.53 6.33 13.94
CA LEU A 72 -12.05 5.13 14.58
C LEU A 72 -11.64 5.06 16.06
N TYR A 73 -12.44 5.68 16.92
CA TYR A 73 -12.27 5.62 18.38
C TYR A 73 -13.60 5.50 19.12
N GLY A 74 -13.55 4.89 20.32
CA GLY A 74 -14.71 4.76 21.20
C GLY A 74 -15.71 3.70 20.73
N LYS A 75 -17.00 3.93 20.95
CA LYS A 75 -18.07 3.03 20.51
C LYS A 75 -18.70 3.56 19.24
N ILE A 76 -18.65 2.76 18.18
CA ILE A 76 -19.19 3.09 16.86
C ILE A 76 -20.20 2.00 16.48
N GLU A 77 -21.35 2.44 16.00
CA GLU A 77 -22.43 1.58 15.55
C GLU A 77 -22.82 1.92 14.12
N VAL A 78 -22.99 0.90 13.29
CA VAL A 78 -23.47 1.03 11.91
C VAL A 78 -24.84 0.36 11.83
N ASN A 79 -25.87 1.15 11.58
CA ASN A 79 -27.23 0.65 11.53
C ASN A 79 -27.51 -0.09 10.21
N TYR A 80 -28.70 -0.68 10.09
CA TYR A 80 -29.11 -1.43 8.89
C TYR A 80 -29.14 -0.59 7.60
N ARG A 81 -29.22 0.74 7.71
CA ARG A 81 -29.16 1.68 6.57
C ARG A 81 -27.74 2.14 6.25
N GLN A 82 -26.71 1.51 6.81
CA GLN A 82 -25.31 1.89 6.66
C GLN A 82 -24.98 3.30 7.18
N VAL A 83 -25.80 3.85 8.08
CA VAL A 83 -25.50 5.12 8.75
C VAL A 83 -24.57 4.83 9.93
N TRP A 84 -23.48 5.59 10.02
CA TRP A 84 -22.50 5.48 11.08
C TRP A 84 -22.87 6.42 12.23
N ASN A 85 -22.91 5.88 13.44
CA ASN A 85 -23.15 6.64 14.66
C ASN A 85 -22.01 6.39 15.65
N ARG A 86 -21.56 7.44 16.34
CA ARG A 86 -20.67 7.31 17.50
C ARG A 86 -21.47 7.45 18.78
N ILE A 87 -21.30 6.51 19.71
CA ILE A 87 -21.96 6.56 21.01
C ILE A 87 -21.06 7.36 21.98
N VAL A 88 -21.53 8.54 22.39
CA VAL A 88 -20.85 9.42 23.35
C VAL A 88 -21.77 9.64 24.54
N ASN A 89 -21.33 9.24 25.75
CA ASN A 89 -22.12 9.35 26.98
C ASN A 89 -23.54 8.76 26.86
N GLY A 90 -23.67 7.63 26.15
CA GLY A 90 -24.94 6.94 25.92
C GLY A 90 -25.83 7.57 24.85
N ARG A 91 -25.39 8.63 24.17
CA ARG A 91 -26.11 9.26 23.06
C ARG A 91 -25.48 8.88 21.72
N GLU A 92 -26.31 8.60 20.73
CA GLU A 92 -25.88 8.42 19.35
C GLU A 92 -25.64 9.78 18.68
N ILE A 93 -24.43 9.98 18.19
CA ILE A 93 -24.05 11.15 17.40
C ILE A 93 -23.79 10.67 15.98
N PRO A 94 -24.49 11.23 14.96
CA PRO A 94 -24.23 10.89 13.57
C PRO A 94 -22.78 11.15 13.19
N MET A 95 -22.19 10.23 12.44
CA MET A 95 -20.82 10.26 11.95
C MET A 95 -20.82 10.01 10.44
N GLU A 96 -19.99 10.72 9.70
CA GLU A 96 -19.77 10.41 8.28
C GLU A 96 -19.11 9.02 8.15
N ASN A 97 -19.51 8.25 7.13
CA ASN A 97 -18.89 6.98 6.81
C ASN A 97 -17.44 7.20 6.34
N PRO A 98 -16.41 6.85 7.15
CA PRO A 98 -15.03 7.14 6.80
C PRO A 98 -14.53 6.28 5.64
N ILE A 99 -15.08 5.07 5.49
CA ILE A 99 -14.71 4.14 4.43
C ILE A 99 -15.16 4.70 3.08
N GLU A 100 -16.37 5.24 3.03
CA GLU A 100 -16.90 5.85 1.81
C GLU A 100 -16.19 7.16 1.48
N LEU A 101 -15.96 8.02 2.47
CA LEU A 101 -15.17 9.25 2.30
C LEU A 101 -13.82 8.97 1.63
N PHE A 102 -13.09 7.97 2.11
CA PHE A 102 -11.75 7.67 1.57
C PHE A 102 -11.77 7.00 0.19
N LYS A 103 -12.89 6.44 -0.26
CA LYS A 103 -13.06 6.06 -1.68
C LYS A 103 -13.00 7.30 -2.57
N TYR A 104 -13.66 8.38 -2.17
CA TYR A 104 -13.58 9.65 -2.89
C TYR A 104 -12.20 10.28 -2.77
N VAL A 105 -11.59 10.29 -1.58
CA VAL A 105 -10.22 10.80 -1.38
C VAL A 105 -9.21 10.09 -2.30
N SER A 106 -9.23 8.76 -2.35
CA SER A 106 -8.31 7.98 -3.19
C SER A 106 -8.53 8.21 -4.69
N ARG A 107 -9.78 8.43 -5.11
CA ARG A 107 -10.11 8.80 -6.49
C ARG A 107 -9.61 10.20 -6.83
N GLU A 108 -9.90 11.20 -6.00
CA GLU A 108 -9.46 12.58 -6.27
C GLU A 108 -7.94 12.74 -6.17
N LEU A 109 -7.30 11.98 -5.30
CA LEU A 109 -5.85 11.87 -5.28
C LEU A 109 -5.31 11.36 -6.63
N ARG A 110 -5.90 10.31 -7.19
CA ARG A 110 -5.52 9.81 -8.53
C ARG A 110 -5.76 10.85 -9.61
N ASN A 111 -6.92 11.52 -9.59
CA ASN A 111 -7.23 12.59 -10.55
C ASN A 111 -6.21 13.73 -10.48
N LYS A 112 -5.85 14.17 -9.28
CA LYS A 112 -4.81 15.19 -9.05
C LYS A 112 -3.47 14.73 -9.63
N LEU A 113 -3.07 13.49 -9.39
CA LEU A 113 -1.84 12.92 -9.94
C LEU A 113 -1.88 12.86 -11.48
N ASN A 114 -2.98 12.38 -12.06
CA ASN A 114 -3.17 12.32 -13.50
C ASN A 114 -3.07 13.70 -14.16
N ASN A 115 -3.66 14.73 -13.56
CA ASN A 115 -3.59 16.11 -14.06
C ASN A 115 -2.16 16.68 -14.05
N HIS A 116 -1.29 16.20 -13.14
CA HIS A 116 0.10 16.64 -13.02
C HIS A 116 1.09 15.58 -13.51
N THR A 117 0.64 14.63 -14.35
CA THR A 117 1.49 13.53 -14.86
C THR A 117 2.77 14.05 -15.51
N ALA A 118 2.65 15.09 -16.35
CA ALA A 118 3.77 15.71 -17.07
C ALA A 118 4.87 16.23 -16.13
N GLU A 119 4.48 16.73 -14.96
CA GLU A 119 5.38 17.31 -13.96
C GLU A 119 5.98 16.24 -13.05
N VAL A 120 5.16 15.25 -12.66
CA VAL A 120 5.50 14.25 -11.64
C VAL A 120 6.22 13.03 -12.18
N LEU A 121 5.85 12.51 -13.36
CA LEU A 121 6.45 11.30 -13.90
C LEU A 121 7.52 11.61 -14.95
N THR A 122 8.68 10.98 -14.84
CA THR A 122 9.67 11.01 -15.91
C THR A 122 9.17 10.27 -17.15
N ARG A 123 9.60 10.74 -18.33
CA ARG A 123 9.37 10.05 -19.60
C ARG A 123 10.48 9.03 -19.81
N HIS A 124 10.11 7.79 -20.13
CA HIS A 124 11.06 6.76 -20.53
C HIS A 124 10.90 6.50 -22.02
N ASN A 125 11.96 6.75 -22.81
CA ASN A 125 11.98 6.60 -24.26
C ASN A 125 10.82 7.32 -24.99
N GLY A 126 10.47 8.52 -24.54
CA GLY A 126 9.38 9.32 -25.11
C GLY A 126 7.97 8.92 -24.66
N VAL A 127 7.80 7.75 -24.04
CA VAL A 127 6.52 7.28 -23.49
C VAL A 127 6.43 7.67 -22.02
N GLN A 128 5.27 8.22 -21.63
CA GLN A 128 4.95 8.53 -20.25
C GLN A 128 3.82 7.61 -19.79
N LYS A 129 4.07 6.87 -18.71
CA LYS A 129 3.00 6.09 -18.05
C LYS A 129 2.07 7.04 -17.31
N GLY A 130 0.78 6.68 -17.22
CA GLY A 130 -0.19 7.36 -16.37
C GLY A 130 -0.28 6.74 -14.98
N PHE A 131 -1.13 7.32 -14.13
CA PHE A 131 -1.40 6.76 -12.81
C PHE A 131 -2.55 5.76 -12.81
N GLU A 132 -3.12 5.37 -13.95
CA GLU A 132 -4.30 4.48 -14.01
C GLU A 132 -4.11 3.17 -13.24
N VAL A 133 -2.94 2.54 -13.35
CA VAL A 133 -2.62 1.28 -12.67
C VAL A 133 -1.91 1.45 -11.33
N LEU A 134 -1.70 2.69 -10.87
CA LEU A 134 -1.09 2.98 -9.56
C LEU A 134 -1.99 2.41 -8.44
N PRO A 135 -1.50 1.51 -7.58
CA PRO A 135 -2.22 1.10 -6.39
C PRO A 135 -2.30 2.22 -5.36
N ILE A 136 -3.53 2.54 -4.92
CA ILE A 136 -3.78 3.44 -3.79
C ILE A 136 -4.58 2.64 -2.76
N GLU A 137 -3.90 2.24 -1.68
CA GLU A 137 -4.50 1.50 -0.58
C GLU A 137 -4.98 2.45 0.52
N VAL A 138 -6.03 2.05 1.23
CA VAL A 138 -6.56 2.79 2.37
C VAL A 138 -6.53 1.89 3.60
N ILE A 139 -5.95 2.40 4.68
CA ILE A 139 -5.89 1.75 5.98
C ILE A 139 -6.57 2.64 7.01
N PHE A 140 -7.48 2.06 7.78
CA PHE A 140 -8.07 2.67 8.96
C PHE A 140 -7.45 2.05 10.21
N VAL A 141 -6.92 2.89 11.08
CA VAL A 141 -6.33 2.46 12.33
C VAL A 141 -7.32 2.70 13.45
N GLN A 142 -7.78 1.63 14.09
CA GLN A 142 -8.66 1.73 15.25
C GLN A 142 -7.85 2.04 16.51
N ALA A 143 -8.34 3.00 17.30
CA ALA A 143 -7.76 3.33 18.58
C ALA A 143 -7.95 2.18 19.60
N PRO A 144 -7.11 2.09 20.65
CA PRO A 144 -7.30 1.11 21.71
C PRO A 144 -8.69 1.20 22.34
N LYS A 145 -9.26 0.04 22.71
CA LYS A 145 -10.60 -0.08 23.33
C LYS A 145 -11.73 0.49 22.47
N THR A 146 -11.56 0.50 21.15
CA THR A 146 -12.63 0.83 20.21
C THR A 146 -13.52 -0.39 19.99
N THR A 147 -14.83 -0.16 19.92
CA THR A 147 -15.81 -1.19 19.57
C THR A 147 -16.57 -0.69 18.36
N ILE A 148 -16.52 -1.46 17.28
CA ILE A 148 -17.24 -1.18 16.04
C ILE A 148 -18.23 -2.32 15.83
N GLN A 149 -19.52 -2.03 15.85
CA GLN A 149 -20.59 -3.02 15.70
C GLN A 149 -21.56 -2.61 14.61
N GLY A 150 -22.18 -3.58 13.93
CA GLY A 150 -23.16 -3.31 12.88
C GLY A 150 -22.96 -4.18 11.64
N ASN A 151 -23.94 -4.11 10.74
CA ASN A 151 -23.93 -4.86 9.49
C ASN A 151 -23.20 -4.08 8.39
N GLY A 152 -22.51 -4.79 7.49
CA GLY A 152 -21.89 -4.19 6.30
C GLY A 152 -20.50 -3.58 6.50
N ILE A 153 -19.89 -3.74 7.67
CA ILE A 153 -18.56 -3.20 7.97
C ILE A 153 -17.49 -4.14 7.40
N ASN A 154 -16.79 -3.69 6.36
CA ASN A 154 -15.64 -4.42 5.83
C ASN A 154 -14.42 -4.21 6.75
N GLN A 155 -14.11 -5.22 7.57
CA GLN A 155 -12.98 -5.17 8.50
C GLN A 155 -11.61 -5.29 7.83
N SER A 156 -11.53 -5.62 6.53
CA SER A 156 -10.24 -5.87 5.84
C SER A 156 -9.32 -4.66 5.80
N PHE A 157 -9.89 -3.45 5.87
CA PHE A 157 -9.14 -2.19 5.86
C PHE A 157 -8.98 -1.59 7.27
N ILE A 158 -9.55 -2.23 8.31
CA ILE A 158 -9.50 -1.75 9.70
C ILE A 158 -8.50 -2.61 10.48
N MET A 159 -7.52 -1.97 11.11
CA MET A 159 -6.48 -2.68 11.85
C MET A 159 -5.99 -1.91 13.07
N THR A 160 -5.26 -2.57 13.96
CA THR A 160 -4.62 -1.90 15.10
C THR A 160 -3.28 -1.29 14.70
N VAL A 161 -2.76 -0.38 15.53
CA VAL A 161 -1.49 0.32 15.29
C VAL A 161 -0.33 -0.66 15.06
N GLU A 162 -0.32 -1.79 15.76
CA GLU A 162 0.73 -2.81 15.66
C GLU A 162 0.80 -3.45 14.27
N GLN A 163 -0.34 -3.55 13.59
CA GLN A 163 -0.48 -4.24 12.30
C GLN A 163 -0.13 -3.34 11.11
N VAL A 164 -0.17 -2.02 11.26
CA VAL A 164 -0.01 -1.02 10.18
C VAL A 164 1.27 -1.27 9.36
N THR A 165 2.41 -1.34 10.05
CA THR A 165 3.71 -1.51 9.38
C THR A 165 3.84 -2.85 8.67
N GLN A 166 3.29 -3.92 9.26
CA GLN A 166 3.27 -5.25 8.65
C GLN A 166 2.39 -5.28 7.40
N SER A 167 1.25 -4.57 7.43
CA SER A 167 0.34 -4.46 6.29
C SER A 167 1.01 -3.74 5.12
N ILE A 168 1.64 -2.58 5.38
CA ILE A 168 2.38 -1.81 4.36
C ILE A 168 3.50 -2.65 3.74
N ASN A 169 4.32 -3.32 4.56
CA ASN A 169 5.40 -4.17 4.06
C ASN A 169 4.89 -5.38 3.26
N ARG A 170 3.75 -5.95 3.65
CA ARG A 170 3.10 -7.05 2.91
C ARG A 170 2.62 -6.57 1.54
N SER A 171 1.97 -5.42 1.49
CA SER A 171 1.53 -4.79 0.24
C SER A 171 2.72 -4.52 -0.68
N PHE A 172 3.75 -3.82 -0.17
CA PHE A 172 4.99 -3.56 -0.90
C PHE A 172 5.62 -4.83 -1.47
N SER A 173 5.76 -5.87 -0.64
CA SER A 173 6.32 -7.17 -1.07
C SER A 173 5.46 -7.87 -2.11
N SER A 174 4.14 -7.75 -2.02
CA SER A 174 3.19 -8.31 -2.98
C SER A 174 3.31 -7.64 -4.36
N TYR A 175 3.37 -6.31 -4.40
CA TYR A 175 3.57 -5.58 -5.65
C TYR A 175 4.96 -5.82 -6.25
N LYS A 176 6.01 -5.86 -5.42
CA LYS A 176 7.36 -6.21 -5.86
C LYS A 176 7.43 -7.62 -6.48
N LYS A 177 6.74 -8.60 -5.90
CA LYS A 177 6.64 -9.96 -6.46
C LYS A 177 5.90 -9.96 -7.79
N ARG A 178 4.81 -9.19 -7.92
CA ARG A 178 4.06 -9.07 -9.18
C ARG A 178 4.91 -8.50 -10.31
N GLU A 179 5.76 -7.50 -10.03
CA GLU A 179 6.72 -6.98 -11.01
C GLU A 179 7.65 -8.10 -11.53
N PHE A 180 8.18 -8.94 -10.63
CA PHE A 180 9.09 -10.03 -10.99
C PHE A 180 8.40 -11.19 -11.73
N GLN A 181 7.12 -11.45 -11.41
CA GLN A 181 6.32 -12.54 -11.97
C GLN A 181 5.62 -12.17 -13.28
N MET A 182 6.03 -11.09 -13.96
CA MET A 182 5.50 -10.66 -15.26
C MET A 182 5.85 -11.61 -16.43
N TYR A 183 5.63 -12.90 -16.25
CA TYR A 183 5.26 -13.85 -17.29
C TYR A 183 3.76 -13.71 -17.54
N GLY A 184 3.34 -12.80 -18.44
CA GLY A 184 1.93 -12.70 -18.83
C GLY A 184 1.39 -11.32 -19.25
N GLY A 185 2.21 -10.27 -19.30
CA GLY A 185 1.83 -9.00 -19.95
C GLY A 185 0.89 -8.08 -19.17
N MET A 186 0.71 -8.25 -17.86
CA MET A 186 0.02 -7.24 -17.05
C MET A 186 0.93 -6.04 -16.79
N GLU A 187 0.40 -4.83 -16.86
CA GLU A 187 1.20 -3.62 -16.63
C GLU A 187 1.36 -3.37 -15.11
N SER A 188 2.60 -3.37 -14.60
CA SER A 188 2.90 -2.94 -13.24
C SER A 188 3.34 -1.48 -13.20
N PHE A 189 2.73 -0.72 -12.28
CA PHE A 189 3.22 0.61 -11.94
C PHE A 189 4.52 0.52 -11.13
N LYS A 190 5.49 1.37 -11.45
CA LYS A 190 6.70 1.55 -10.66
C LYS A 190 7.21 2.98 -10.76
N PHE A 191 7.36 3.65 -9.62
CA PHE A 191 8.03 4.93 -9.53
C PHE A 191 9.55 4.77 -9.65
N THR A 192 10.21 5.74 -10.28
CA THR A 192 11.62 6.01 -10.01
C THR A 192 11.76 6.77 -8.68
N PRO A 193 12.93 6.75 -8.02
CA PRO A 193 13.15 7.57 -6.82
C PRO A 193 12.81 9.04 -7.06
N SER A 194 13.25 9.62 -8.18
CA SER A 194 12.91 11.00 -8.56
C SER A 194 11.40 11.24 -8.66
N ASP A 195 10.63 10.31 -9.23
CA ASP A 195 9.19 10.45 -9.37
C ASP A 195 8.46 10.31 -8.02
N MET A 196 8.99 9.51 -7.09
CA MET A 196 8.44 9.44 -5.72
C MET A 196 8.59 10.77 -4.99
N HIS A 197 9.76 11.41 -5.09
CA HIS A 197 9.99 12.73 -4.49
C HIS A 197 9.13 13.81 -5.14
N ALA A 198 9.05 13.84 -6.48
CA ALA A 198 8.15 14.75 -7.19
C ALA A 198 6.67 14.55 -6.78
N THR A 199 6.25 13.30 -6.62
CA THR A 199 4.91 12.97 -6.11
C THR A 199 4.73 13.51 -4.69
N ALA A 200 5.70 13.28 -3.80
CA ALA A 200 5.64 13.77 -2.43
C ALA A 200 5.51 15.30 -2.37
N ASP A 201 6.30 16.03 -3.15
CA ASP A 201 6.23 17.49 -3.19
C ASP A 201 4.89 18.00 -3.73
N LEU A 202 4.34 17.38 -4.78
CA LEU A 202 2.99 17.70 -5.25
C LEU A 202 1.92 17.48 -4.17
N LEU A 203 2.04 16.40 -3.38
CA LEU A 203 1.10 16.10 -2.29
C LEU A 203 1.25 17.07 -1.12
N MET A 204 2.47 17.54 -0.86
CA MET A 204 2.74 18.55 0.17
C MET A 204 2.39 19.97 -0.30
N GLY A 205 2.18 20.20 -1.60
CA GLY A 205 1.95 21.52 -2.19
C GLY A 205 3.24 22.33 -2.36
N ASN A 206 4.38 21.66 -2.40
CA ASN A 206 5.69 22.27 -2.64
C ASN A 206 5.95 22.41 -4.14
N VAL A 207 6.91 23.27 -4.49
CA VAL A 207 7.43 23.37 -5.86
C VAL A 207 8.27 22.13 -6.16
N ILE A 208 8.03 21.51 -7.32
CA ILE A 208 8.79 20.34 -7.76
C ILE A 208 10.16 20.80 -8.28
N ASP A 209 11.23 20.46 -7.57
CA ASP A 209 12.62 20.72 -7.97
C ASP A 209 13.41 19.42 -8.12
N ARG A 210 13.46 18.91 -9.37
CA ARG A 210 14.15 17.64 -9.67
C ARG A 210 15.66 17.68 -9.47
N SER A 211 16.28 18.84 -9.33
CA SER A 211 17.72 18.94 -9.10
C SER A 211 18.13 18.41 -7.72
N GLN A 212 17.20 18.36 -6.77
CA GLN A 212 17.43 17.92 -5.40
C GLN A 212 17.07 16.44 -5.17
N TYR A 213 16.49 15.78 -6.17
CA TYR A 213 15.99 14.42 -6.02
C TYR A 213 17.11 13.40 -6.28
N PRO A 214 17.06 12.24 -5.61
CA PRO A 214 17.96 11.15 -5.93
C PRO A 214 17.80 10.79 -7.41
N ALA A 215 18.92 10.79 -8.13
CA ALA A 215 18.94 10.31 -9.51
C ALA A 215 18.41 8.88 -9.52
N ALA A 216 17.62 8.52 -10.54
CA ALA A 216 17.36 7.12 -10.78
C ALA A 216 18.73 6.46 -10.91
N GLU A 217 19.06 5.50 -10.04
CA GLU A 217 20.15 4.59 -10.30
C GLU A 217 19.78 3.92 -11.62
N SER A 218 20.32 4.45 -12.72
CA SER A 218 20.32 3.82 -14.03
C SER A 218 20.77 2.41 -13.74
N ALA A 219 19.85 1.44 -13.85
CA ALA A 219 20.00 0.11 -13.29
C ALA A 219 21.45 -0.32 -13.48
N GLN A 220 22.27 -0.10 -12.45
CA GLN A 220 23.62 -0.63 -12.46
C GLN A 220 23.28 -2.09 -12.53
N THR A 221 23.68 -2.70 -13.63
CA THR A 221 23.79 -4.14 -13.75
C THR A 221 24.49 -4.48 -12.46
N GLN A 222 23.75 -4.93 -11.44
CA GLN A 222 24.35 -5.43 -10.23
C GLN A 222 25.22 -6.51 -10.82
N ALA A 223 26.52 -6.24 -10.87
CA ALA A 223 27.48 -7.17 -11.38
C ALA A 223 27.14 -8.40 -10.58
N VAL A 224 26.56 -9.40 -11.27
CA VAL A 224 26.26 -10.68 -10.68
C VAL A 224 27.60 -11.03 -10.09
N LYS A 225 27.75 -10.91 -8.76
CA LYS A 225 28.93 -11.42 -8.09
C LYS A 225 28.98 -12.82 -8.65
N GLN A 226 29.98 -13.11 -9.48
CA GLN A 226 30.13 -14.41 -10.09
C GLN A 226 30.35 -15.35 -8.92
N GLY A 227 29.24 -15.82 -8.35
CA GLY A 227 29.23 -16.91 -7.43
C GLY A 227 29.86 -18.01 -8.24
N ARG A 228 31.06 -18.43 -7.84
CA ARG A 228 31.66 -19.67 -8.31
C ARG A 228 30.52 -20.66 -8.40
N ARG A 229 30.30 -21.23 -9.59
CA ARG A 229 29.34 -22.32 -9.80
C ARG A 229 29.79 -23.47 -8.91
N GLY A 230 29.33 -23.47 -7.67
CA GLY A 230 29.46 -24.60 -6.77
C GLY A 230 28.51 -25.65 -7.30
N ILE A 231 29.05 -26.73 -7.85
CA ILE A 231 28.29 -27.94 -8.09
C ILE A 231 27.84 -28.41 -6.69
N VAL A 232 26.61 -28.10 -6.31
CA VAL A 232 26.01 -28.71 -5.13
C VAL A 232 25.69 -30.15 -5.52
N ARG A 233 26.60 -31.07 -5.21
CA ARG A 233 26.31 -32.50 -5.23
C ARG A 233 25.30 -32.76 -4.12
N ALA A 234 24.03 -32.82 -4.46
CA ALA A 234 23.01 -33.30 -3.54
C ALA A 234 23.26 -34.80 -3.32
N VAL A 235 23.86 -35.14 -2.17
CA VAL A 235 23.97 -36.52 -1.72
C VAL A 235 22.64 -36.86 -1.06
N SER A 236 21.80 -37.62 -1.75
CA SER A 236 20.60 -38.22 -1.15
C SER A 236 21.02 -39.29 -0.15
N THR A 237 20.52 -39.22 1.08
CA THR A 237 20.68 -40.25 2.11
C THR A 237 19.73 -41.43 1.94
N LEU A 238 18.85 -41.38 0.93
CA LEU A 238 17.90 -42.45 0.64
C LEU A 238 18.57 -43.56 -0.17
N ARG A 239 18.40 -44.81 0.28
CA ARG A 239 18.89 -45.99 -0.45
C ARG A 239 18.21 -46.05 -1.83
N PRO A 240 18.95 -46.23 -2.93
CA PRO A 240 18.34 -46.42 -4.24
C PRO A 240 17.46 -47.66 -4.21
N HIS A 241 16.17 -47.50 -4.51
CA HIS A 241 15.24 -48.62 -4.65
C HIS A 241 15.13 -48.98 -6.13
N ILE A 242 15.44 -50.24 -6.46
CA ILE A 242 15.31 -50.76 -7.82
C ILE A 242 13.82 -51.01 -8.07
N ILE A 243 13.20 -50.15 -8.87
CA ILE A 243 11.86 -50.40 -9.41
C ILE A 243 12.00 -51.53 -10.43
N LYS A 244 11.41 -52.70 -10.14
CA LYS A 244 11.38 -53.81 -11.10
C LYS A 244 10.31 -53.50 -12.14
N GLY A 245 10.60 -53.75 -13.43
CA GLY A 245 9.70 -53.38 -14.54
C GLY A 245 8.27 -53.92 -14.45
N ARG A 246 8.02 -54.93 -13.61
CA ARG A 246 6.68 -55.46 -13.29
C ARG A 246 5.78 -54.49 -12.51
N ASP A 247 6.34 -53.48 -11.87
CA ASP A 247 5.59 -52.48 -11.08
C ASP A 247 5.21 -51.24 -11.91
N ILE A 248 5.66 -51.17 -13.17
CA ILE A 248 5.34 -50.10 -14.10
C ILE A 248 4.05 -50.49 -14.85
N LYS A 249 2.91 -49.93 -14.44
CA LYS A 249 1.67 -50.07 -15.22
C LYS A 249 1.78 -49.24 -16.50
N PRO A 250 1.54 -49.80 -17.69
CA PRO A 250 1.49 -49.01 -18.92
C PRO A 250 0.32 -48.02 -18.85
N GLY A 251 0.61 -46.76 -19.17
CA GLY A 251 -0.39 -45.69 -19.21
C GLY A 251 -1.44 -45.98 -20.29
N ARG A 252 -2.71 -45.84 -19.93
CA ARG A 252 -3.85 -46.02 -20.84
C ARG A 252 -3.80 -44.94 -21.93
N GLN A 253 -3.60 -45.35 -23.18
CA GLN A 253 -3.70 -44.47 -24.34
C GLN A 253 -5.17 -44.03 -24.47
N ARG A 254 -5.45 -42.72 -24.53
CA ARG A 254 -6.79 -42.23 -24.86
C ARG A 254 -6.93 -42.32 -26.38
N ASP A 255 -7.90 -43.11 -26.82
CA ASP A 255 -8.27 -43.19 -28.23
C ASP A 255 -8.85 -41.85 -28.67
N ASN A 256 -8.29 -41.30 -29.76
CA ASN A 256 -8.86 -40.16 -30.46
C ASN A 256 -10.05 -40.67 -31.29
N GLU A 257 -11.26 -40.23 -30.98
CA GLU A 257 -12.42 -40.39 -31.88
C GLU A 257 -12.21 -39.54 -33.14
N PRO A 258 -12.33 -40.11 -34.35
CA PRO A 258 -12.43 -39.32 -35.57
C PRO A 258 -13.85 -38.81 -35.76
N ALA A 259 -13.95 -37.54 -36.17
CA ALA A 259 -15.18 -36.85 -36.52
C ALA A 259 -15.94 -37.55 -37.66
N GLN A 260 -17.25 -37.71 -37.46
CA GLN A 260 -18.28 -37.70 -38.50
C GLN A 260 -19.46 -36.87 -38.01
#